data_AF-A0A3B9WQX6-F1
#
_entry.id   AF-A0A3B9WQX6-F1
#
_cell.length_a   1.000
_cell.length_b   1.000
_cell.length_c   1.000
_cell.angle_alpha   90.00
_cell.angle_beta   90.00
_cell.angle_gamma   90.00
#
_symmetry.space_group_name_H-M   'P 1'
#
loop_
_entity.id
_entity.type
_entity.pdbx_description
1 polymer ?
#
loop_
_entity_poly.entity_id
_entity_poly.type
_entity_poly.pdbx_seq_one_letter_code
_entity_poly.pdbx_strand_id
1 'polypeptide(L)'
;SSDLFNAVVVDGEASGSLMFYGRGAGGDPTASSILGDVIDAAINLNKGAHATLGVLSAPRLQPMSDTSCEYLLPLEVADKPGVLHAVTGVFARNDVSIRAAEQDGIGHGARLVFLTHQANEAAMQSCIAELKKLDVVAHVGGLLRVIAD
;
A
#
# COMPACT_ATOMS: atom_id res chain seq x y z
N SER A 1 19.67 -14.68 5.14
CA SER A 1 20.58 -13.75 4.42
C SER A 1 19.86 -13.03 3.26
N SER A 2 18.57 -12.74 3.41
CA SER A 2 17.71 -12.06 2.42
C SER A 2 17.70 -10.53 2.59
N ASP A 3 18.33 -9.99 3.63
CA ASP A 3 17.97 -8.67 4.20
C ASP A 3 18.67 -7.47 3.54
N LEU A 4 19.18 -7.59 2.31
CA LEU A 4 19.95 -6.52 1.66
C LEU A 4 19.51 -6.19 0.22
N PHE A 5 18.55 -6.91 -0.34
CA PHE A 5 18.11 -6.68 -1.72
C PHE A 5 16.92 -5.74 -1.77
N ASN A 6 16.99 -4.75 -2.68
CA ASN A 6 15.91 -3.85 -3.01
C ASN A 6 15.49 -4.09 -4.47
N ALA A 7 14.21 -3.84 -4.74
CA ALA A 7 13.65 -3.82 -6.08
C ALA A 7 12.94 -2.47 -6.29
N VAL A 8 13.10 -1.89 -7.48
CA VAL A 8 12.35 -0.71 -7.93
C VAL A 8 11.71 -1.05 -9.26
N VAL A 9 10.39 -0.94 -9.34
CA VAL A 9 9.63 -1.10 -10.59
C VAL A 9 9.28 0.28 -11.13
N VAL A 10 9.48 0.49 -12.43
CA VAL A 10 9.16 1.72 -13.14
C VAL A 10 8.30 1.37 -14.35
N ASP A 11 7.07 1.88 -14.36
CA ASP A 11 6.16 1.74 -15.49
C ASP A 11 6.20 3.01 -16.37
N GLY A 12 6.49 2.82 -17.65
CA GLY A 12 6.46 3.89 -18.65
C GLY A 12 5.60 3.52 -19.84
N GLU A 13 4.85 4.49 -20.38
CA GLU A 13 3.91 4.27 -21.48
C GLU A 13 4.56 3.61 -22.71
N ALA A 14 5.76 4.05 -23.08
CA ALA A 14 6.51 3.50 -24.22
C ALA A 14 7.49 2.38 -23.83
N SER A 15 8.00 2.39 -22.60
CA SER A 15 9.01 1.43 -22.12
C SER A 15 8.41 0.17 -21.52
N GLY A 16 7.11 0.15 -21.23
CA GLY A 16 6.48 -0.88 -20.42
C GLY A 16 7.01 -0.87 -18.98
N SER A 17 6.90 -2.01 -18.31
CA SER A 17 7.37 -2.21 -16.94
C SER A 17 8.84 -2.63 -16.90
N LEU A 18 9.65 -1.90 -16.13
CA LEU A 18 11.08 -2.18 -15.91
C LEU A 18 11.34 -2.46 -14.43
N MET A 19 12.06 -3.53 -14.13
CA MET A 19 12.46 -3.88 -12.75
C MET A 19 13.97 -3.75 -12.57
N PHE A 20 14.37 -2.92 -11.60
CA PHE A 20 15.75 -2.77 -11.16
C PHE A 20 15.92 -3.49 -9.83
N TYR A 21 16.73 -4.55 -9.81
CA TYR A 21 16.95 -5.40 -8.63
C TYR A 21 18.43 -5.47 -8.27
N GLY A 22 18.75 -5.31 -6.98
CA GLY A 22 20.14 -5.38 -6.52
C GLY A 22 20.28 -5.19 -5.02
N ARG A 23 21.52 -5.22 -4.53
CA ARG A 23 21.80 -4.92 -3.12
C ARG A 23 21.62 -3.42 -2.87
N GLY A 24 20.63 -3.06 -2.07
CA GLY A 24 20.29 -1.67 -1.78
C GLY A 24 20.91 -1.11 -0.49
N ALA A 25 21.57 -1.95 0.30
CA ALA A 25 22.29 -1.55 1.51
C ALA A 25 23.59 -2.36 1.66
N GLY A 26 24.62 -1.71 2.23
CA GLY A 26 25.96 -2.28 2.44
C GLY A 26 27.05 -1.34 1.97
N GLY A 27 28.25 -1.42 2.57
CA GLY A 27 29.37 -0.53 2.26
C GLY A 27 29.78 -0.52 0.79
N ASP A 28 29.96 -1.71 0.18
CA ASP A 28 30.43 -1.82 -1.21
C ASP A 28 29.40 -1.37 -2.25
N PRO A 29 28.10 -1.74 -2.18
CA PRO A 29 27.09 -1.23 -3.10
C PRO A 29 26.93 0.30 -3.06
N THR A 30 26.92 0.89 -1.86
CA THR A 30 26.82 2.35 -1.70
C THR A 30 28.07 3.07 -2.21
N ALA A 31 29.26 2.51 -1.98
CA ALA A 31 30.51 3.06 -2.51
C ALA A 31 30.55 3.02 -4.05
N SER A 32 29.99 1.99 -4.67
CA SER A 32 29.90 1.90 -6.13
C SER A 32 29.00 2.99 -6.74
N SER A 33 27.86 3.32 -6.11
CA SER A 33 26.99 4.41 -6.56
C SER A 33 27.69 5.77 -6.47
N ILE A 34 28.40 6.02 -5.36
CA ILE A 34 29.16 7.26 -5.17
C ILE A 34 30.28 7.40 -6.21
N LEU A 35 31.02 6.32 -6.47
CA LEU A 35 32.12 6.34 -7.44
C LEU A 35 31.63 6.63 -8.86
N GLY A 36 30.46 6.10 -9.24
CA GLY A 36 29.81 6.41 -10.52
C GLY A 36 29.54 7.90 -10.68
N ASP A 37 28.89 8.52 -9.68
CA ASP A 37 28.59 9.96 -9.70
C ASP A 37 29.87 10.81 -9.78
N VAL A 38 30.95 10.42 -9.09
CA VAL A 38 32.24 11.12 -9.13
C VAL A 38 32.88 11.05 -10.52
N ILE A 39 32.84 9.89 -11.17
CA ILE A 39 33.35 9.71 -12.53
C ILE A 39 32.55 10.57 -13.52
N ASP A 40 31.22 10.53 -13.44
CA ASP A 40 30.35 11.32 -14.31
C ASP A 40 30.58 12.83 -14.12
N ALA A 41 30.75 13.28 -12.87
CA ALA A 41 31.10 14.67 -12.56
C ALA A 41 32.45 15.09 -13.16
N ALA A 42 33.49 14.23 -13.07
CA ALA A 42 34.80 14.50 -13.63
C ALA A 42 34.77 14.57 -15.17
N ILE A 43 34.00 13.68 -15.82
CA ILE A 43 33.80 13.68 -17.28
C ILE A 43 33.10 14.98 -17.71
N ASN A 44 32.05 15.39 -17.01
CA ASN A 44 31.31 16.61 -17.29
C ASN A 44 32.20 17.86 -17.15
N LEU A 45 32.99 17.94 -16.07
CA LEU A 45 33.95 19.01 -15.85
C LEU A 45 34.98 19.12 -16.99
N ASN A 46 35.55 18.00 -17.42
CA ASN A 46 36.53 17.99 -18.51
C ASN A 46 35.93 18.39 -19.87
N LYS A 47 34.66 18.07 -20.11
CA LYS A 47 33.92 18.47 -21.33
C LYS A 47 33.40 19.90 -21.28
N GLY A 48 33.56 20.62 -20.16
CA GLY A 48 32.91 21.91 -19.93
C GLY A 48 31.37 21.83 -19.96
N ALA A 49 30.83 20.63 -19.80
CA ALA A 49 29.41 20.35 -19.83
C ALA A 49 28.86 20.26 -18.40
N HIS A 50 27.55 20.43 -18.25
CA HIS A 50 26.85 20.15 -17.02
C HIS A 50 25.62 19.32 -17.34
N ALA A 51 25.28 18.37 -16.46
CA ALA A 51 24.02 17.68 -16.54
C ALA A 51 22.91 18.65 -16.14
N THR A 52 22.03 18.98 -17.08
CA THR A 52 20.83 19.79 -16.80
C THR A 52 19.65 18.84 -16.76
N LEU A 53 19.01 18.72 -15.61
CA LEU A 53 17.66 18.16 -15.56
C LEU A 53 16.77 19.12 -16.35
N GLY A 54 15.97 18.59 -17.27
CA GLY A 54 14.98 19.39 -18.00
C GLY A 54 14.01 20.10 -17.05
N VAL A 55 13.08 20.88 -17.59
CA VAL A 55 12.03 21.50 -16.76
C VAL A 55 11.15 20.41 -16.17
N LEU A 56 11.30 20.15 -14.87
CA LEU A 56 10.43 19.25 -14.12
C LEU A 56 9.21 20.03 -13.65
N SER A 57 8.03 19.59 -14.06
CA SER A 57 6.78 20.10 -13.51
C SER A 57 6.64 19.66 -12.06
N ALA A 58 6.30 20.59 -11.16
CA ALA A 58 6.01 20.23 -9.78
C ALA A 58 4.80 19.27 -9.73
N PRO A 59 4.93 18.06 -9.16
CA PRO A 59 3.81 17.17 -9.02
C PRO A 59 2.80 17.74 -8.02
N ARG A 60 1.52 17.45 -8.23
CA ARG A 60 0.49 17.75 -7.23
C ARG A 60 0.53 16.67 -6.16
N LEU A 61 0.82 17.05 -4.93
CA LEU A 61 0.71 16.15 -3.78
C LEU A 61 -0.77 15.97 -3.45
N GLN A 62 -1.18 14.71 -3.29
CA GLN A 62 -2.55 14.36 -2.92
C GLN A 62 -2.58 13.85 -1.48
N PRO A 63 -3.57 14.27 -0.66
CA PRO A 63 -3.80 13.69 0.65
C PRO A 63 -4.02 12.17 0.57
N MET A 64 -3.55 11.44 1.58
CA MET A 64 -3.76 9.98 1.64
C MET A 64 -5.26 9.63 1.62
N SER A 65 -6.12 10.47 2.21
CA SER A 65 -7.58 10.32 2.23
C SER A 65 -8.21 10.20 0.84
N ASP A 66 -7.57 10.78 -0.17
CA ASP A 66 -8.12 10.86 -1.52
C ASP A 66 -7.62 9.70 -2.38
N THR A 67 -6.72 8.86 -1.85
CA THR A 67 -6.20 7.68 -2.54
C THR A 67 -7.24 6.55 -2.56
N SER A 68 -7.14 5.69 -3.57
CA SER A 68 -8.03 4.54 -3.75
C SER A 68 -7.20 3.28 -3.95
N CYS A 69 -7.53 2.22 -3.20
CA CYS A 69 -6.94 0.89 -3.37
C CYS A 69 -7.90 -0.18 -2.84
N GLU A 70 -7.54 -1.45 -3.01
CA GLU A 70 -8.21 -2.55 -2.33
C GLU A 70 -7.69 -2.66 -0.88
N TYR A 71 -8.52 -3.17 0.03
CA TYR A 71 -8.16 -3.32 1.43
C TYR A 71 -8.45 -4.71 1.94
N LEU A 72 -7.56 -5.22 2.79
CA LEU A 72 -7.79 -6.38 3.63
C LEU A 72 -8.03 -5.90 5.06
N LEU A 73 -9.18 -6.26 5.64
CA LEU A 73 -9.58 -5.91 6.99
C LEU A 73 -10.00 -7.17 7.77
N PRO A 74 -9.20 -7.61 8.75
CA PRO A 74 -9.59 -8.63 9.70
C PRO A 74 -10.36 -8.02 10.89
N LEU A 75 -11.44 -8.68 11.29
CA LEU A 75 -12.30 -8.35 12.42
C LEU A 75 -12.44 -9.57 13.33
N GLU A 76 -12.42 -9.36 14.64
CA GLU A 76 -12.86 -10.35 15.62
C GLU A 76 -14.24 -9.95 16.13
N VAL A 77 -15.19 -10.86 15.99
CA VAL A 77 -16.60 -10.59 16.26
C VAL A 77 -17.22 -11.70 17.10
N ALA A 78 -18.37 -11.41 17.71
CA ALA A 78 -19.15 -12.43 18.39
C ALA A 78 -19.66 -13.49 17.40
N ASP A 79 -19.64 -14.76 17.78
CA ASP A 79 -20.20 -15.84 16.96
C ASP A 79 -21.70 -15.98 17.21
N LYS A 80 -22.48 -15.10 16.59
CA LYS A 80 -23.95 -15.06 16.72
C LYS A 80 -24.62 -14.74 15.38
N PRO A 81 -25.85 -15.23 15.14
CA PRO A 81 -26.62 -14.86 13.96
C PRO A 81 -26.78 -13.34 13.82
N GLY A 82 -26.67 -12.84 12.58
CA GLY A 82 -26.86 -11.41 12.26
C GLY A 82 -25.61 -10.55 12.34
N VAL A 83 -24.50 -11.05 12.90
CA VAL A 83 -23.23 -10.30 13.00
C VAL A 83 -22.68 -9.95 11.62
N LEU A 84 -22.67 -10.90 10.69
CA LEU A 84 -22.22 -10.66 9.32
C LEU A 84 -23.08 -9.57 8.64
N HIS A 85 -24.40 -9.57 8.86
CA HIS A 85 -25.30 -8.53 8.31
C HIS A 85 -25.02 -7.15 8.92
N ALA A 86 -24.80 -7.08 10.24
CA ALA A 86 -24.47 -5.82 10.90
C ALA A 86 -23.16 -5.22 10.35
N VAL A 87 -22.14 -6.07 10.17
CA VAL A 87 -20.84 -5.68 9.62
C VAL A 87 -20.98 -5.25 8.15
N THR A 88 -21.55 -6.08 7.28
CA THR A 88 -21.70 -5.74 5.85
C THR A 88 -22.59 -4.52 5.62
N GLY A 89 -23.57 -4.29 6.51
CA GLY A 89 -24.37 -3.06 6.52
C GLY A 89 -23.53 -1.80 6.74
N VAL A 90 -22.47 -1.85 7.55
CA VAL A 90 -21.54 -0.71 7.72
C VAL A 90 -20.76 -0.44 6.44
N PHE A 91 -20.22 -1.49 5.81
CA PHE A 91 -19.53 -1.38 4.53
C PHE A 91 -20.42 -0.71 3.47
N ALA A 92 -21.67 -1.17 3.33
CA ALA A 92 -22.62 -0.61 2.38
C ALA A 92 -22.95 0.88 2.65
N ARG A 93 -23.12 1.29 3.91
CA ARG A 93 -23.39 2.70 4.26
C ARG A 93 -22.22 3.63 3.97
N ASN A 94 -21.00 3.10 3.99
CA ASN A 94 -19.79 3.85 3.70
C ASN A 94 -19.34 3.72 2.23
N ASP A 95 -20.19 3.17 1.35
CA ASP A 95 -19.90 2.97 -0.07
C ASP A 95 -18.62 2.14 -0.32
N VAL A 96 -18.37 1.15 0.56
CA VAL A 96 -17.24 0.22 0.43
C VAL A 96 -17.76 -1.14 -0.03
N SER A 97 -17.43 -1.51 -1.27
CA SER A 97 -17.83 -2.79 -1.84
C SER A 97 -16.91 -3.93 -1.39
N ILE A 98 -17.51 -5.08 -1.03
CA ILE A 98 -16.79 -6.27 -0.56
C ILE A 98 -16.56 -7.18 -1.76
N ARG A 99 -15.29 -7.51 -2.02
CA ARG A 99 -14.86 -8.46 -3.06
C ARG A 99 -14.91 -9.90 -2.56
N ALA A 100 -14.44 -10.13 -1.34
CA ALA A 100 -14.47 -11.43 -0.69
C ALA A 100 -14.60 -11.27 0.83
N ALA A 101 -15.21 -12.26 1.47
CA ALA A 101 -15.26 -12.35 2.92
C ALA A 101 -15.05 -13.82 3.32
N GLU A 102 -14.18 -14.04 4.31
CA GLU A 102 -13.92 -15.34 4.91
C GLU A 102 -14.25 -15.29 6.40
N GLN A 103 -14.87 -16.35 6.90
CA GLN A 103 -15.26 -16.48 8.31
C GLN A 103 -14.68 -17.76 8.90
N ASP A 104 -13.87 -17.61 9.95
CA ASP A 104 -13.35 -18.71 10.74
C ASP A 104 -13.88 -18.63 12.17
N GLY A 105 -14.30 -19.75 12.74
CA GLY A 105 -14.61 -19.83 14.17
C GLY A 105 -13.34 -19.79 15.01
N ILE A 106 -13.29 -18.90 16.01
CA ILE A 106 -12.15 -18.76 16.94
C ILE A 106 -12.62 -18.83 18.39
N GLY A 107 -12.44 -19.98 19.04
CA GLY A 107 -12.81 -20.19 20.44
C GLY A 107 -14.31 -19.93 20.68
N HIS A 108 -14.63 -18.80 21.32
CA HIS A 108 -16.01 -18.37 21.61
C HIS A 108 -16.54 -17.25 20.69
N GLY A 109 -15.78 -16.89 19.65
CA GLY A 109 -16.14 -15.86 18.65
C GLY A 109 -15.83 -16.32 17.23
N ALA A 110 -15.85 -15.38 16.30
CA ALA A 110 -15.50 -15.60 14.90
C ALA A 110 -14.53 -14.53 14.41
N ARG A 111 -13.65 -14.91 13.50
CA ARG A 111 -12.78 -14.00 12.76
C ARG A 111 -13.37 -13.81 11.37
N LEU A 112 -13.68 -12.57 11.01
CA LEU A 112 -14.10 -12.20 9.67
C LEU A 112 -12.94 -11.49 8.98
N VAL A 113 -12.54 -11.96 7.80
CA VAL A 113 -11.53 -11.28 6.97
C VAL A 113 -12.21 -10.79 5.71
N PHE A 114 -12.23 -9.48 5.52
CA PHE A 114 -12.80 -8.83 4.34
C PHE A 114 -11.71 -8.39 3.38
N LEU A 115 -11.91 -8.68 2.10
CA LEU A 115 -11.20 -8.07 0.99
C LEU A 115 -12.18 -7.15 0.25
N THR A 116 -11.84 -5.88 0.07
CA THR A 116 -12.69 -4.92 -0.64
C THR A 116 -12.34 -4.85 -2.12
N HIS A 117 -13.26 -4.31 -2.93
CA HIS A 117 -12.88 -3.69 -4.20
C HIS A 117 -12.13 -2.38 -3.93
N GLN A 118 -11.71 -1.67 -5.00
CA GLN A 118 -11.15 -0.34 -4.86
C GLN A 118 -12.12 0.56 -4.09
N ALA A 119 -11.63 1.14 -3.00
CA ALA A 119 -12.37 2.06 -2.16
C ALA A 119 -11.50 3.26 -1.82
N ASN A 120 -12.15 4.41 -1.65
CA ASN A 120 -11.47 5.60 -1.18
C ASN A 120 -11.03 5.44 0.30
N GLU A 121 -9.83 5.90 0.64
CA GLU A 121 -9.28 5.78 2.00
C GLU A 121 -10.18 6.47 3.04
N ALA A 122 -10.74 7.65 2.76
CA ALA A 122 -11.63 8.33 3.71
C ALA A 122 -12.92 7.53 3.99
N ALA A 123 -13.49 6.89 2.96
CA ALA A 123 -14.64 5.99 3.10
C ALA A 123 -14.28 4.76 3.93
N MET A 124 -13.11 4.15 3.69
CA MET A 124 -12.64 3.01 4.45
C MET A 124 -12.37 3.35 5.92
N GLN A 125 -11.76 4.50 6.20
CA GLN A 125 -11.54 4.98 7.57
C GLN A 125 -12.86 5.26 8.30
N SER A 126 -13.85 5.81 7.59
CA SER A 126 -15.21 6.03 8.15
C SER A 126 -15.90 4.70 8.47
N CYS A 127 -15.80 3.71 7.57
CA CYS A 127 -16.27 2.34 7.78
C CYS A 127 -15.65 1.73 9.05
N ILE A 128 -14.33 1.81 9.20
CA ILE A 128 -13.61 1.31 10.39
C ILE A 128 -14.09 2.02 11.66
N ALA A 129 -14.30 3.34 11.62
CA ALA A 129 -14.77 4.10 12.77
C ALA A 129 -16.19 3.70 13.19
N GLU A 130 -17.06 3.34 12.25
CA GLU A 130 -18.39 2.75 12.54
C GLU A 130 -18.29 1.32 13.06
N LEU A 131 -17.46 0.47 12.46
CA LEU A 131 -17.27 -0.93 12.88
C LEU A 131 -16.82 -1.01 14.34
N LYS A 132 -15.92 -0.11 14.77
CA LYS A 132 -15.45 -0.01 16.17
C LYS A 132 -16.56 0.32 17.18
N LYS A 133 -17.72 0.83 16.72
CA LYS A 133 -18.86 1.18 17.59
C LYS A 133 -19.89 0.06 17.69
N LEU A 134 -19.75 -1.02 16.91
CA LEU A 134 -20.67 -2.14 16.98
C LEU A 134 -20.35 -3.03 18.19
N ASP A 135 -21.36 -3.28 19.03
CA ASP A 135 -21.21 -4.15 20.21
C ASP A 135 -20.80 -5.59 19.87
N VAL A 136 -21.05 -6.00 18.62
CA VAL A 136 -20.69 -7.35 18.13
C VAL A 136 -19.25 -7.46 17.66
N VAL A 137 -18.52 -6.33 17.54
CA VAL A 137 -17.12 -6.29 17.12
C VAL A 137 -16.23 -6.15 18.36
N ALA A 138 -15.49 -7.19 18.69
CA ALA A 138 -14.56 -7.19 19.81
C ALA A 138 -13.24 -6.49 19.46
N HIS A 139 -12.74 -6.73 18.25
CA HIS A 139 -11.48 -6.14 17.79
C HIS A 139 -11.51 -5.87 16.29
N VAL A 140 -10.91 -4.74 15.89
CA VAL A 140 -10.62 -4.41 14.49
C VAL A 140 -9.13 -4.51 14.30
N GLY A 141 -8.67 -5.46 13.48
CA GLY A 141 -7.26 -5.68 13.23
C GLY A 141 -6.63 -4.62 12.32
N GLY A 142 -5.38 -4.85 11.94
CA GLY A 142 -4.65 -3.94 11.06
C GLY A 142 -5.26 -3.84 9.67
N LEU A 143 -5.50 -2.61 9.21
CA LEU A 143 -5.89 -2.34 7.82
C LEU A 143 -4.66 -2.49 6.91
N LEU A 144 -4.73 -3.42 5.96
CA LEU A 144 -3.69 -3.62 4.97
C LEU A 144 -4.19 -3.17 3.60
N ARG A 145 -3.41 -2.35 2.90
CA ARG A 145 -3.67 -2.00 1.51
C ARG A 145 -3.20 -3.15 0.63
N VAL A 146 -4.06 -3.59 -0.28
CA VAL A 146 -3.73 -4.57 -1.30
C VAL A 146 -3.44 -3.80 -2.58
N ILE A 147 -2.18 -3.82 -2.98
CA ILE A 147 -1.73 -3.27 -4.26
C ILE A 147 -1.68 -4.47 -5.20
N ALA A 148 -2.68 -4.59 -6.08
CA ALA A 148 -2.64 -5.51 -7.20
C ALA A 148 -2.00 -4.80 -8.38
N ASP A 149 -1.18 -5.54 -9.13
CA ASP A 149 -0.60 -5.11 -10.41
C ASP A 149 -1.69 -4.95 -11.50
#